data_AF-A0A7C4KHZ7-F1
#
_entry.id   AF-A0A7C4KHZ7-F1
#
_cell.length_a   1.000
_cell.length_b   1.000
_cell.length_c   1.000
_cell.angle_alpha   90.00
_cell.angle_beta   90.00
_cell.angle_gamma   90.00
#
_symmetry.space_group_name_H-M   'P 1'
#
loop_
_entity.id
_entity.type
_entity.pdbx_description
1 polymer ?
#
loop_
_entity_poly.entity_id
_entity_poly.type
_entity_poly.pdbx_seq_one_letter_code
_entity_poly.pdbx_strand_id
1 'polypeptide(L)'
;MISNLFQKPLQVINVGLSSFANSIQAAGGTALHLDWTPPAEGDRAAGMALAWLVNHPAVERANQTALERFFASSPVVTGVKPAREVIPGMEENLILHAGPPIPWERMCGPMQGAIIGAALLEGWASDPDSARRLAENGSLRFAPCHHY
;
A
#
# COMPACT_ATOMS: atom_id res chain seq x y z
N MET A 1 -45.47 20.52 -18.80
CA MET A 1 -44.20 21.26 -18.98
C MET A 1 -43.08 20.25 -19.12
N ILE A 2 -42.29 20.31 -20.21
CA ILE A 2 -41.09 19.48 -20.35
C ILE A 2 -40.02 20.06 -19.42
N SER A 3 -39.41 19.22 -18.57
CA SER A 3 -38.34 19.60 -17.65
C SER A 3 -37.20 20.31 -18.39
N ASN A 4 -36.61 21.37 -17.79
CA ASN A 4 -35.43 22.08 -18.32
C ASN A 4 -34.25 21.15 -18.64
N LEU A 5 -34.23 19.94 -18.07
CA LEU A 5 -33.27 18.89 -18.34
C LEU A 5 -33.17 18.53 -19.84
N PHE A 6 -34.29 18.55 -20.57
CA PHE A 6 -34.34 18.14 -21.98
C PHE A 6 -34.13 19.29 -22.97
N GLN A 7 -33.81 20.49 -22.48
CA GLN A 7 -33.56 21.67 -23.33
C GLN A 7 -32.10 21.78 -23.80
N LYS A 8 -31.22 20.89 -23.34
CA LYS A 8 -29.80 20.85 -23.70
C LYS A 8 -29.34 19.41 -23.96
N PRO A 9 -28.27 19.20 -24.75
CA PRO A 9 -27.66 17.88 -24.89
C PRO A 9 -27.31 17.28 -23.52
N LEU A 10 -27.77 16.06 -23.25
CA LEU A 10 -27.49 15.36 -22.00
C LEU A 10 -26.05 14.83 -21.99
N GLN A 11 -25.40 15.00 -20.84
CA GLN A 11 -24.12 14.38 -20.51
C GLN A 11 -24.41 13.23 -19.55
N VAL A 12 -24.25 11.99 -20.02
CA VAL A 12 -24.63 10.79 -19.24
C VAL A 12 -23.39 10.14 -18.66
N ILE A 13 -23.44 9.76 -17.37
CA ILE A 13 -22.48 8.85 -16.76
C ILE A 13 -23.19 7.49 -16.63
N ASN A 14 -22.67 6.47 -17.31
CA ASN A 14 -23.20 5.11 -17.29
C ASN A 14 -22.40 4.23 -16.33
N VAL A 15 -23.10 3.65 -15.35
CA VAL A 15 -22.57 2.65 -14.41
C VAL A 15 -23.30 1.33 -14.66
N GLY A 16 -22.58 0.21 -14.70
CA GLY A 16 -23.15 -1.11 -14.98
C GLY A 16 -22.81 -1.59 -16.39
N LEU A 17 -23.79 -2.05 -17.16
CA LEU A 17 -23.53 -2.60 -18.49
C LEU A 17 -23.05 -1.52 -19.47
N SER A 18 -21.89 -1.73 -20.09
CA SER A 18 -21.32 -0.82 -21.10
C SER A 18 -22.22 -0.63 -22.33
N SER A 19 -23.08 -1.61 -22.63
CA SER A 19 -24.01 -1.56 -23.76
C SER A 19 -24.95 -0.35 -23.70
N PHE A 20 -25.33 0.13 -22.51
CA PHE A 20 -26.17 1.32 -22.38
C PHE A 20 -25.43 2.60 -22.81
N ALA A 21 -24.16 2.75 -22.45
CA ALA A 21 -23.34 3.87 -22.93
C ALA A 21 -23.21 3.82 -24.47
N ASN A 22 -22.95 2.63 -25.01
CA ASN A 22 -22.82 2.43 -26.45
C ASN A 22 -24.11 2.80 -27.20
N SER A 23 -25.27 2.40 -26.67
CA SER A 23 -26.57 2.77 -27.27
C SER A 23 -26.80 4.28 -27.29
N ILE A 24 -26.43 4.99 -26.22
CA ILE A 24 -26.56 6.45 -26.16
C ILE A 24 -25.64 7.12 -27.18
N GLN A 25 -24.38 6.67 -27.27
CA GLN A 25 -23.42 7.19 -28.23
C GLN A 25 -23.84 6.92 -29.68
N ALA A 26 -24.35 5.73 -29.97
CA ALA A 26 -24.86 5.36 -31.29
C ALA A 26 -26.08 6.20 -31.70
N ALA A 27 -26.90 6.65 -30.74
CA ALA A 27 -28.00 7.58 -30.96
C ALA A 27 -27.55 9.06 -31.05
N GLY A 28 -26.24 9.34 -31.02
CA GLY A 28 -25.68 10.69 -31.11
C GLY A 28 -25.60 11.45 -29.77
N GLY A 29 -25.89 10.79 -28.65
CA GLY A 29 -25.76 11.37 -27.31
C GLY A 29 -24.35 11.28 -26.74
N THR A 30 -24.07 12.03 -25.67
CA THR A 30 -22.78 11.96 -24.96
C THR A 30 -22.90 11.09 -23.71
N ALA A 31 -22.11 10.02 -23.64
CA ALA A 31 -22.04 9.16 -22.47
C ALA A 31 -20.58 8.80 -22.12
N LEU A 32 -20.24 8.87 -20.83
CA LEU A 32 -19.03 8.32 -20.22
C LEU A 32 -19.41 7.03 -19.49
N HIS A 33 -18.81 5.91 -19.89
CA HIS A 33 -18.94 4.67 -19.11
C HIS A 33 -17.91 4.69 -17.98
N LEU A 34 -18.40 4.60 -16.74
CA LEU A 34 -17.58 4.39 -15.56
C LEU A 34 -17.39 2.88 -15.39
N ASP A 35 -16.15 2.40 -15.50
CA ASP A 35 -15.79 1.04 -15.13
C ASP A 35 -15.78 0.93 -13.61
N TRP A 36 -16.94 0.55 -13.06
CA TRP A 36 -17.17 0.46 -11.63
C TRP A 36 -17.68 -0.92 -11.28
N THR A 37 -17.12 -1.46 -10.20
CA THR A 37 -17.51 -2.73 -9.61
C THR A 37 -17.82 -2.52 -8.12
N PRO A 38 -18.75 -3.32 -7.55
CA PRO A 38 -18.99 -3.27 -6.11
C PRO A 38 -17.69 -3.62 -5.34
N PRO A 39 -17.44 -2.96 -4.19
CA PRO A 39 -16.34 -3.33 -3.32
C PRO A 39 -16.37 -4.82 -2.96
N ALA A 40 -15.20 -5.40 -2.69
CA ALA A 40 -15.04 -6.82 -2.34
C ALA A 40 -15.71 -7.77 -3.36
N GLU A 41 -15.62 -7.46 -4.66
CA GLU A 41 -16.16 -8.27 -5.76
C GLU A 41 -17.67 -8.56 -5.65
N GLY A 42 -18.41 -7.71 -4.94
CA GLY A 42 -19.85 -7.91 -4.72
C GLY A 42 -20.20 -8.83 -3.55
N ASP A 43 -19.25 -9.15 -2.66
CA ASP A 43 -19.57 -9.78 -1.38
C ASP A 43 -20.55 -8.90 -0.58
N ARG A 44 -21.81 -9.34 -0.55
CA ARG A 44 -22.89 -8.62 0.12
C ARG A 44 -22.65 -8.48 1.62
N ALA A 45 -22.10 -9.50 2.27
CA ALA A 45 -21.88 -9.46 3.71
C ALA A 45 -20.78 -8.44 4.04
N ALA A 46 -19.66 -8.49 3.31
CA ALA A 46 -18.56 -7.53 3.46
C ALA A 46 -19.00 -6.09 3.11
N GLY A 47 -19.71 -5.92 1.99
CA GLY A 47 -20.22 -4.62 1.55
C GLY A 47 -21.19 -4.02 2.56
N MET A 48 -22.11 -4.81 3.11
CA MET A 48 -22.99 -4.34 4.18
C MET A 48 -22.20 -4.00 5.44
N ALA A 49 -21.29 -4.87 5.89
CA ALA A 49 -20.45 -4.59 7.07
C ALA A 49 -19.70 -3.26 6.93
N LEU A 50 -19.12 -2.99 5.76
CA LEU A 50 -18.49 -1.70 5.46
C LEU A 50 -19.49 -0.55 5.51
N ALA A 51 -20.67 -0.70 4.89
CA ALA A 51 -21.71 0.33 4.91
C ALA A 51 -22.17 0.70 6.32
N TRP A 52 -22.24 -0.27 7.24
CA TRP A 52 -22.55 -0.02 8.66
C TRP A 52 -21.43 0.73 9.41
N LEU A 53 -20.19 0.68 8.92
CA LEU A 53 -19.06 1.40 9.49
C LEU A 53 -18.92 2.82 8.98
N VAL A 54 -19.55 3.17 7.84
CA VAL A 54 -19.53 4.53 7.29
C VAL A 54 -20.16 5.49 8.30
N ASN A 55 -19.43 6.55 8.67
CA ASN A 55 -19.82 7.54 9.69
C ASN A 55 -20.13 6.93 11.07
N HIS A 56 -19.64 5.72 11.37
CA HIS A 56 -19.88 5.10 12.66
C HIS A 56 -19.19 5.92 13.75
N PRO A 57 -19.89 6.39 14.81
CA PRO A 57 -19.31 7.35 15.76
C PRO A 57 -18.02 6.88 16.45
N ALA A 58 -17.85 5.57 16.66
CA ALA A 58 -16.60 5.04 17.22
C ALA A 58 -15.43 5.11 16.23
N VAL A 59 -15.68 4.91 14.93
CA VAL A 59 -14.67 5.00 13.88
C VAL A 59 -14.27 6.46 13.69
N GLU A 60 -15.25 7.37 13.61
CA GLU A 60 -14.97 8.80 13.46
C GLU A 60 -14.14 9.36 14.63
N ARG A 61 -14.47 8.99 15.87
CA ARG A 61 -13.66 9.39 17.03
C ARG A 61 -12.24 8.82 17.00
N ALA A 62 -12.09 7.57 16.57
CA ALA A 62 -10.77 6.94 16.44
C ALA A 62 -9.94 7.64 15.34
N ASN A 63 -10.54 7.93 14.19
CA ASN A 63 -9.93 8.65 13.07
C ASN A 63 -9.51 10.05 13.49
N GLN A 64 -10.38 10.78 14.19
CA GLN A 64 -10.07 12.10 14.72
C GLN A 64 -8.84 12.05 15.64
N THR A 65 -8.83 11.12 16.60
CA THR A 65 -7.68 10.96 17.52
C THR A 65 -6.38 10.64 16.77
N ALA A 66 -6.44 9.78 15.74
CA ALA A 66 -5.28 9.41 14.95
C ALA A 66 -4.74 10.62 14.15
N LEU A 67 -5.62 11.35 13.48
CA LEU A 67 -5.25 12.55 12.71
C LEU A 67 -4.72 13.68 13.59
N GLU A 68 -5.35 13.91 14.75
CA GLU A 68 -4.87 14.91 15.72
C GLU A 68 -3.44 14.61 16.16
N ARG A 69 -3.12 13.35 16.49
CA ARG A 69 -1.75 12.95 16.84
C ARG A 69 -0.77 13.09 15.67
N PHE A 70 -1.21 12.74 14.46
CA PHE A 70 -0.39 12.87 13.25
C PHE A 70 -0.06 14.35 12.97
N PHE A 71 -1.06 15.23 12.98
CA PHE A 71 -0.86 16.66 12.73
C PHE A 71 -0.14 17.39 13.87
N ALA A 72 -0.29 16.93 15.11
CA ALA A 72 0.46 17.46 16.25
C ALA A 72 1.94 17.03 16.25
N SER A 73 2.34 16.07 15.41
CA SER A 73 3.72 15.62 15.32
C SER A 73 4.61 16.68 14.64
N SER A 74 5.75 16.97 15.26
CA SER A 74 6.76 17.88 14.72
C SER A 74 8.15 17.25 14.87
N PRO A 75 8.46 16.20 14.07
CA PRO A 75 9.75 15.53 14.16
C PRO A 75 10.90 16.47 13.78
N VAL A 76 11.96 16.45 14.58
CA VAL A 76 13.20 17.21 14.34
C VAL A 76 14.40 16.26 14.34
N VAL A 77 15.36 16.49 13.46
CA VAL A 77 16.59 15.68 13.41
C VAL A 77 17.47 16.06 14.59
N THR A 78 17.75 15.10 15.47
CA THR A 78 18.61 15.29 16.65
C THR A 78 20.02 14.75 16.47
N GLY A 79 20.27 13.98 15.41
CA GLY A 79 21.60 13.43 15.10
C GLY A 79 21.56 12.21 14.19
N VAL A 80 22.72 11.58 14.02
CA VAL A 80 22.92 10.34 13.25
C VAL A 80 23.76 9.39 14.09
N LYS A 81 23.34 8.13 14.17
CA LYS A 81 24.03 7.05 14.90
C LYS A 81 23.92 5.72 14.16
N PRO A 82 24.83 4.75 14.41
CA PRO A 82 24.67 3.39 13.93
C PRO A 82 23.35 2.76 14.41
N ALA A 83 22.69 2.00 13.53
CA ALA A 83 21.38 1.38 13.80
C ALA A 83 21.37 0.57 15.12
N ARG A 84 22.41 -0.25 15.35
CA ARG A 84 22.57 -1.08 16.56
C ARG A 84 22.55 -0.31 17.88
N GLU A 85 22.85 0.99 17.87
CA GLU A 85 22.90 1.81 19.09
C GLU A 85 21.55 2.43 19.45
N VAL A 86 20.64 2.56 18.48
CA VAL A 86 19.41 3.36 18.64
C VAL A 86 18.12 2.64 18.28
N ILE A 87 18.19 1.55 17.51
CA ILE A 87 17.03 0.74 17.13
C ILE A 87 16.88 -0.42 18.15
N PRO A 88 15.81 -0.46 18.95
CA PRO A 88 15.59 -1.54 19.92
C PRO A 88 15.46 -2.91 19.24
N GLY A 89 16.16 -3.91 19.77
CA GLY A 89 16.10 -5.27 19.22
C GLY A 89 16.90 -5.48 17.92
N MET A 90 17.72 -4.50 17.51
CA MET A 90 18.62 -4.67 16.38
C MET A 90 19.77 -5.63 16.74
N GLU A 91 19.79 -6.79 16.09
CA GLU A 91 20.84 -7.80 16.23
C GLU A 91 21.91 -7.63 15.16
N GLU A 92 23.13 -8.13 15.40
CA GLU A 92 24.27 -7.99 14.48
C GLU A 92 23.95 -8.56 13.09
N ASN A 93 23.33 -9.75 13.01
CA ASN A 93 23.03 -10.42 11.74
C ASN A 93 21.63 -10.11 11.18
N LEU A 94 20.99 -9.03 11.65
CA LEU A 94 19.66 -8.61 11.19
C LEU A 94 19.78 -7.50 10.15
N ILE A 95 19.21 -7.73 8.96
CA ILE A 95 19.05 -6.69 7.94
C ILE A 95 17.57 -6.30 7.85
N LEU A 96 17.30 -5.00 7.99
CA LEU A 96 15.96 -4.46 7.81
C LEU A 96 15.70 -4.14 6.33
N HIS A 97 14.48 -4.42 5.85
CA HIS A 97 14.08 -4.19 4.46
C HIS A 97 12.75 -3.44 4.35
N ALA A 98 12.49 -2.87 3.16
CA ALA A 98 11.23 -2.23 2.83
C ALA A 98 10.10 -3.24 2.59
N GLY A 99 8.86 -2.81 2.77
CA GLY A 99 7.66 -3.62 2.50
C GLY A 99 7.28 -4.59 3.61
N PRO A 100 6.26 -5.44 3.39
CA PRO A 100 5.80 -6.44 4.35
C PRO A 100 6.81 -7.59 4.48
N PRO A 101 6.66 -8.47 5.49
CA PRO A 101 7.52 -9.64 5.65
C PRO A 101 7.65 -10.46 4.37
N ILE A 102 8.88 -10.73 3.96
CA ILE A 102 9.18 -11.49 2.74
C ILE A 102 10.40 -12.39 2.96
N PRO A 103 10.32 -13.70 2.63
CA PRO A 103 11.48 -14.57 2.71
C PRO A 103 12.45 -14.30 1.55
N TRP A 104 13.72 -14.62 1.75
CA TRP A 104 14.82 -14.34 0.81
C TRP A 104 14.53 -14.80 -0.63
N GLU A 105 13.95 -15.99 -0.80
CA GLU A 105 13.71 -16.61 -2.11
C GLU A 105 12.66 -15.85 -2.93
N ARG A 106 11.83 -15.04 -2.26
CA ARG A 106 10.80 -14.21 -2.89
C ARG A 106 11.23 -12.77 -3.06
N MET A 107 12.38 -12.37 -2.52
CA MET A 107 12.92 -11.03 -2.73
C MET A 107 13.29 -10.85 -4.20
N CYS A 108 12.99 -9.68 -4.75
CA CYS A 108 13.39 -9.35 -6.11
C CYS A 108 14.91 -9.17 -6.21
N GLY A 109 15.46 -9.31 -7.41
CA GLY A 109 16.91 -9.18 -7.66
C GLY A 109 17.55 -7.92 -7.05
N PRO A 110 16.95 -6.72 -7.18
CA PRO A 110 17.48 -5.52 -6.53
C PRO A 110 17.56 -5.60 -5.00
N MET A 111 16.53 -6.15 -4.34
CA MET A 111 16.53 -6.32 -2.88
C MET A 111 17.59 -7.33 -2.44
N GLN A 112 17.71 -8.45 -3.18
CA GLN A 112 18.78 -9.42 -2.94
C GLN A 112 20.18 -8.80 -3.11
N GLY A 113 20.36 -7.98 -4.16
CA GLY A 113 21.61 -7.24 -4.39
C GLY A 113 21.94 -6.26 -3.27
N ALA A 114 20.94 -5.56 -2.71
CA ALA A 114 21.13 -4.66 -1.58
C ALA A 114 21.58 -5.41 -0.31
N ILE A 115 20.98 -6.56 -0.02
CA ILE A 115 21.37 -7.43 1.11
C ILE A 115 22.80 -7.95 0.94
N ILE A 116 23.15 -8.40 -0.27
CA ILE A 116 24.51 -8.84 -0.58
C ILE A 116 25.50 -7.69 -0.36
N GLY A 117 25.18 -6.49 -0.85
CA GLY A 117 25.99 -5.30 -0.63
C GLY A 117 26.14 -4.94 0.84
N ALA A 118 25.06 -5.02 1.63
CA ALA A 118 25.09 -4.79 3.07
C ALA A 118 25.99 -5.80 3.80
N ALA A 119 25.86 -7.09 3.48
CA ALA A 119 26.70 -8.13 4.09
C ALA A 119 28.20 -7.95 3.78
N LEU A 120 28.54 -7.43 2.60
CA LEU A 120 29.91 -7.06 2.24
C LEU A 120 30.39 -5.82 3.00
N LEU A 121 29.53 -4.80 3.12
CA LEU A 121 29.83 -3.56 3.84
C LEU A 121 30.11 -3.82 5.32
N GLU A 122 29.30 -4.67 5.95
CA GLU A 122 29.45 -5.07 7.35
C GLU A 122 30.58 -6.10 7.56
N GLY A 123 31.21 -6.58 6.48
CA GLY A 123 32.34 -7.52 6.54
C GLY A 123 31.96 -8.95 6.92
N TRP A 124 30.68 -9.33 6.81
CA TRP A 124 30.21 -10.70 7.09
C TRP A 124 30.59 -11.69 5.99
N ALA A 125 30.84 -11.17 4.78
CA ALA A 125 31.20 -11.94 3.60
C ALA A 125 32.40 -11.32 2.88
N SER A 126 33.21 -12.14 2.22
CA SER A 126 34.36 -11.70 1.42
C SER A 126 34.01 -11.35 -0.01
N ASP A 127 32.89 -11.89 -0.51
CA ASP A 127 32.47 -11.82 -1.91
C ASP A 127 30.95 -12.04 -2.04
N PRO A 128 30.34 -11.65 -3.18
CA PRO A 128 28.90 -11.79 -3.38
C PRO A 128 28.35 -13.20 -3.21
N ASP A 129 29.13 -14.24 -3.55
CA ASP A 129 28.67 -15.63 -3.47
C ASP A 129 28.62 -16.11 -2.01
N SER A 130 29.61 -15.74 -1.20
CA SER A 130 29.60 -16.00 0.24
C SER A 130 28.48 -15.25 0.95
N ALA A 131 28.22 -13.99 0.58
CA ALA A 131 27.10 -13.22 1.11
C ALA A 131 25.74 -13.87 0.78
N ARG A 132 25.57 -14.32 -0.47
CA ARG A 132 24.38 -15.05 -0.90
C ARG A 132 24.17 -16.33 -0.08
N ARG A 133 25.23 -17.11 0.17
CA ARG A 133 25.15 -18.33 0.99
C ARG A 133 24.70 -18.03 2.42
N LEU A 134 25.14 -16.92 3.02
CA LEU A 134 24.69 -16.50 4.36
C LEU A 134 23.20 -16.13 4.40
N ALA A 135 22.70 -15.49 3.33
CA ALA A 135 21.28 -15.20 3.19
C ALA A 135 20.45 -16.48 3.02
N GLU A 136 20.91 -17.40 2.17
CA GLU A 136 20.20 -18.64 1.83
C GLU A 136 20.20 -19.67 2.97
N ASN A 137 21.27 -19.74 3.76
CA ASN A 137 21.38 -20.70 4.86
C ASN A 137 20.76 -20.20 6.19
N GLY A 138 20.15 -19.01 6.19
CA GLY A 138 19.51 -18.41 7.37
C GLY A 138 20.47 -17.82 8.40
N SER A 139 21.76 -17.67 8.06
CA SER A 139 22.73 -16.98 8.93
C SER A 139 22.44 -15.48 9.02
N LEU A 140 21.83 -14.90 7.98
CA LEU A 140 21.26 -13.56 8.01
C LEU A 140 19.76 -13.62 8.31
N ARG A 141 19.31 -12.70 9.16
CA ARG A 141 17.89 -12.50 9.48
C ARG A 141 17.37 -11.29 8.74
N PHE A 142 16.11 -11.35 8.32
CA PHE A 142 15.44 -10.28 7.59
C PHE A 142 14.16 -9.87 8.31
N ALA A 143 13.91 -8.56 8.40
CA ALA A 143 12.64 -8.05 8.91
C ALA A 143 12.25 -6.70 8.27
N PRO A 144 10.95 -6.38 8.19
CA PRO A 144 10.50 -5.06 7.75
C PRO A 144 10.99 -3.93 8.67
N CYS A 145 11.41 -2.80 8.09
CA CYS A 145 11.80 -1.62 8.87
C CYS A 145 10.67 -1.14 9.79
N HIS A 146 9.40 -1.22 9.36
CA HIS A 146 8.23 -0.69 10.10
C HIS A 146 7.84 -1.54 11.32
N HIS A 147 8.59 -2.60 11.64
CA HIS A 147 8.40 -3.39 12.86
C HIS A 147 9.36 -2.97 13.98
N TYR A 148 10.25 -2.02 13.71
CA TYR A 148 11.30 -1.51 14.61
C TYR A 148 11.17 0.01 14.74
#